data_AF-A0A7S3I2L9-F1
#
_entry.id   AF-A0A7S3I2L9-F1
#
_cell.length_a   1.000
_cell.length_b   1.000
_cell.length_c   1.000
_cell.angle_alpha   90.00
_cell.angle_beta   90.00
_cell.angle_gamma   90.00
#
_symmetry.space_group_name_H-M   'P 1'
#
loop_
_entity.id
_entity.type
_entity.pdbx_description
1 polymer ?
#
loop_
_entity_poly.entity_id
_entity_poly.type
_entity_poly.pdbx_seq_one_letter_code
_entity_poly.pdbx_strand_id
1 'polypeptide(L)'
;GEREKRMSLLCCASLLASGALQAPVVGRAELAARAPQPLATASRRALLTSIASLGVASATPAWAGYVTSLGIETTKPQDAEKDDELLGSKAVQDGLSAIKKYRSSAAALSSQFEKDTNMNLIPVIRKDFDFSALRNDLNTITTVFDDQTQLTTDRAIRAILYDVTELENASRIKKGETERTPKKIANVQKWFAKLDKDFADLLAYYQ
;
A
#
# COMPACT_ATOMS: atom_id res chain seq x y z
N GLY A 1 -40.15 -15.20 44.47
CA GLY A 1 -39.73 -13.87 44.94
C GLY A 1 -38.65 -13.38 44.01
N GLU A 2 -38.81 -12.36 43.20
CA GLU A 2 -39.78 -11.25 43.14
C GLU A 2 -39.80 -10.35 44.39
N ARG A 3 -39.59 -9.04 44.15
CA ARG A 3 -39.30 -7.90 45.05
C ARG A 3 -37.78 -7.73 45.29
N GLU A 4 -37.11 -6.63 44.97
CA GLU A 4 -37.45 -5.21 44.71
C GLU A 4 -36.24 -4.63 43.90
N LYS A 5 -36.36 -3.94 42.76
CA LYS A 5 -36.85 -2.54 42.55
C LYS A 5 -36.14 -1.55 43.50
N ARG A 6 -35.75 -0.32 43.20
CA ARG A 6 -35.71 0.65 42.08
C ARG A 6 -35.22 1.96 42.75
N MET A 7 -34.89 2.99 41.94
CA MET A 7 -34.73 4.42 42.34
C MET A 7 -33.43 4.75 43.11
N SER A 8 -32.67 5.80 42.77
CA SER A 8 -33.03 7.17 42.37
C SER A 8 -32.04 7.65 41.28
N LEU A 9 -32.35 8.29 40.15
CA LEU A 9 -33.22 9.43 39.80
C LEU A 9 -33.00 10.67 40.68
N LEU A 10 -32.25 11.64 40.15
CA LEU A 10 -32.54 13.09 40.17
C LEU A 10 -31.60 13.74 39.12
N CYS A 11 -32.09 14.15 37.94
CA CYS A 11 -32.73 15.44 37.63
C CYS A 11 -31.84 16.67 37.87
N CYS A 12 -31.42 17.32 36.78
CA CYS A 12 -31.57 18.78 36.61
C CYS A 12 -31.43 19.14 35.13
N ALA A 13 -32.54 19.63 34.59
CA ALA A 13 -32.68 20.23 33.28
C ALA A 13 -32.52 21.76 33.38
N SER A 14 -31.91 22.37 32.36
CA SER A 14 -32.05 23.79 32.00
C SER A 14 -31.52 23.95 30.57
N LEU A 15 -32.39 23.94 29.55
CA LEU A 15 -33.11 25.07 28.93
C LEU A 15 -32.23 26.13 28.22
N LEU A 16 -32.48 26.26 26.91
CA LEU A 16 -32.49 27.48 26.07
C LEU A 16 -31.12 28.11 25.72
N ALA A 17 -30.82 28.67 24.54
CA ALA A 17 -31.60 29.06 23.35
C ALA A 17 -30.67 29.26 22.13
N SER A 18 -31.28 29.17 20.94
CA SER A 18 -31.13 30.00 19.74
C SER A 18 -29.77 30.63 19.36
N GLY A 19 -29.36 30.38 18.11
CA GLY A 19 -28.36 31.21 17.43
C GLY A 19 -28.00 30.72 16.03
N ALA A 20 -28.94 30.80 15.08
CA ALA A 20 -28.58 30.76 13.67
C ALA A 20 -27.97 32.12 13.29
N LEU A 21 -26.68 32.12 12.93
CA LEU A 21 -26.08 33.23 12.20
C LEU A 21 -25.47 32.71 10.89
N GLN A 22 -26.12 33.09 9.80
CA GLN A 22 -25.53 33.19 8.48
C GLN A 22 -24.58 34.40 8.44
N ALA A 23 -23.43 34.23 7.78
CA ALA A 23 -22.60 35.31 7.23
C ALA A 23 -21.74 34.74 6.08
N PRO A 24 -21.11 35.56 5.23
CA PRO A 24 -21.65 35.93 3.93
C PRO A 24 -20.90 35.28 2.77
N VAL A 25 -21.61 35.19 1.65
CA VAL A 25 -21.09 34.85 0.31
C VAL A 25 -20.11 35.94 -0.13
N VAL A 26 -18.82 35.63 -0.18
CA VAL A 26 -17.83 36.46 -0.86
C VAL A 26 -17.74 35.99 -2.29
N GLY A 27 -18.33 36.78 -3.19
CA GLY A 27 -18.17 36.63 -4.62
C GLY A 27 -16.71 36.81 -5.02
N ARG A 28 -16.21 35.88 -5.81
CA ARG A 28 -14.95 36.03 -6.52
C ARG A 28 -15.25 36.08 -8.01
N ALA A 29 -14.95 37.23 -8.60
CA ALA A 29 -15.06 37.50 -10.01
C ALA A 29 -14.27 36.47 -10.83
N GLU A 30 -14.96 35.79 -11.74
CA GLU A 30 -14.34 34.95 -12.76
C GLU A 30 -14.14 35.83 -14.01
N LEU A 31 -12.89 36.25 -14.20
CA LEU A 31 -12.46 36.97 -15.40
C LEU A 31 -12.45 36.01 -16.60
N ALA A 32 -13.28 36.36 -17.58
CA ALA A 32 -13.00 36.36 -19.02
C ALA A 32 -12.06 35.28 -19.60
N ALA A 33 -12.72 34.38 -20.33
CA ALA A 33 -12.31 33.75 -21.59
C ALA A 33 -10.92 34.13 -22.16
N ARG A 34 -10.10 33.11 -22.42
CA ARG A 34 -9.09 33.13 -23.48
C ARG A 34 -9.10 31.82 -24.26
N ALA A 35 -9.28 31.97 -25.56
CA ALA A 35 -9.41 30.93 -26.58
C ALA A 35 -8.18 29.98 -26.66
N PRO A 36 -8.36 28.75 -27.17
CA PRO A 36 -7.29 27.77 -27.31
C PRO A 36 -6.35 28.12 -28.47
N GLN A 37 -5.04 28.08 -28.23
CA GLN A 37 -4.02 28.11 -29.28
C GLN A 37 -3.78 26.67 -29.79
N PRO A 38 -3.82 26.41 -31.11
CA PRO A 38 -3.51 25.10 -31.67
C PRO A 38 -1.99 25.01 -31.86
N LEU A 39 -1.28 24.29 -30.98
CA LEU A 39 0.10 23.91 -31.26
C LEU A 39 0.13 22.56 -31.96
N ALA A 40 0.71 22.58 -33.15
CA ALA A 40 0.75 21.51 -34.11
C ALA A 40 1.09 20.12 -33.52
N THR A 41 0.22 19.16 -33.82
CA THR A 41 0.48 17.72 -33.74
C THR A 41 1.66 17.36 -34.64
N ALA A 42 2.87 17.37 -34.09
CA ALA A 42 4.02 16.73 -34.70
C ALA A 42 3.82 15.21 -34.62
N SER A 43 3.48 14.64 -35.78
CA SER A 43 3.30 13.21 -36.02
C SER A 43 4.57 12.42 -35.62
N ARG A 44 4.52 11.73 -34.46
CA ARG A 44 5.54 10.75 -34.03
C ARG A 44 5.37 9.42 -34.77
N ARG A 45 5.26 9.48 -36.10
CA ARG A 45 4.88 8.33 -36.94
C ARG A 45 5.71 8.21 -38.22
N ALA A 46 6.97 8.63 -38.15
CA ALA A 46 7.92 8.49 -39.24
C ALA A 46 9.32 8.20 -38.71
N LEU A 47 9.51 7.06 -38.04
CA LEU A 47 10.83 6.45 -37.88
C LEU A 47 10.72 4.95 -37.58
N LEU A 48 10.05 4.19 -38.45
CA LEU A 48 10.09 2.72 -38.44
C LEU A 48 10.06 2.21 -39.88
N THR A 49 11.17 2.37 -40.59
CA THR A 49 11.44 1.65 -41.84
C THR A 49 12.92 1.39 -41.94
N SER A 50 13.38 0.28 -41.36
CA SER A 50 14.34 -0.67 -41.93
C SER A 50 14.97 -1.53 -40.84
N ILE A 51 14.58 -2.81 -40.81
CA ILE A 51 15.44 -4.00 -40.86
C ILE A 51 14.60 -5.18 -40.38
N ALA A 52 14.23 -6.02 -41.35
CA ALA A 52 13.75 -7.35 -41.14
C ALA A 52 14.97 -8.27 -40.94
N SER A 53 15.07 -8.91 -39.77
CA SER A 53 15.76 -10.18 -39.65
C SER A 53 15.09 -11.02 -38.56
N LEU A 54 14.84 -12.27 -38.95
CA LEU A 54 14.12 -13.31 -38.22
C LEU A 54 14.82 -13.65 -36.90
N GLY A 55 14.04 -13.64 -35.82
CA GLY A 55 14.41 -14.23 -34.54
C GLY A 55 13.18 -14.38 -33.67
N VAL A 56 12.60 -15.58 -33.63
CA VAL A 56 11.52 -15.93 -32.70
C VAL A 56 12.14 -16.06 -31.31
N ALA A 57 12.41 -14.92 -30.68
CA ALA A 57 12.62 -14.86 -29.24
C ALA A 57 11.23 -14.87 -28.61
N SER A 58 10.93 -15.91 -27.82
CA SER A 58 9.78 -15.92 -26.93
C SER A 58 9.89 -14.72 -26.00
N ALA A 59 9.19 -13.63 -26.31
CA ALA A 59 9.08 -12.47 -25.46
C ALA A 59 8.36 -12.92 -24.18
N THR A 60 9.13 -13.14 -23.11
CA THR A 60 8.60 -13.06 -21.76
C THR A 60 7.95 -11.68 -21.63
N PRO A 61 6.69 -11.57 -21.18
CA PRO A 61 6.04 -10.26 -21.09
C PRO A 61 6.87 -9.36 -20.18
N ALA A 62 7.50 -8.35 -20.78
CA ALA A 62 8.11 -7.26 -20.06
C ALA A 62 6.95 -6.50 -19.40
N TRP A 63 6.72 -6.78 -18.12
CA TRP A 63 6.06 -5.82 -17.25
C TRP A 63 6.95 -4.58 -17.27
N ALA A 64 6.58 -3.59 -18.08
CA ALA A 64 7.30 -2.34 -18.19
C ALA A 64 7.35 -1.72 -16.79
N GLY A 65 8.52 -1.80 -16.16
CA GLY A 65 8.77 -1.32 -14.83
C GLY A 65 8.38 0.15 -14.73
N TYR A 66 7.67 0.49 -13.66
CA TYR A 66 7.55 1.86 -13.21
C TYR A 66 8.95 2.48 -13.18
N VAL A 67 9.09 3.73 -13.62
CA VAL A 67 10.36 4.48 -13.64
C VAL A 67 11.06 4.34 -12.28
N THR A 68 12.08 3.48 -12.17
CA THR A 68 12.75 3.16 -10.89
C THR A 68 13.96 4.04 -10.60
N SER A 69 14.33 4.93 -11.50
CA SER A 69 15.44 5.85 -11.27
C SER A 69 15.06 7.25 -11.72
N LEU A 70 14.54 8.04 -10.78
CA LEU A 70 14.50 9.51 -10.88
C LEU A 70 15.88 10.12 -10.58
N GLY A 71 16.98 9.38 -10.81
CA GLY A 71 18.33 9.79 -10.40
C GLY A 71 18.64 9.57 -8.91
N ILE A 72 17.78 8.87 -8.16
CA ILE A 72 18.06 8.48 -6.77
C ILE A 72 18.94 7.24 -6.78
N GLU A 73 20.19 7.40 -6.38
CA GLU A 73 21.13 6.29 -6.17
C GLU A 73 20.55 5.31 -5.15
N THR A 74 20.48 4.04 -5.52
CA THR A 74 19.88 2.99 -4.69
C THR A 74 20.99 2.33 -3.88
N THR A 75 20.94 2.43 -2.55
CA THR A 75 21.90 1.76 -1.67
C THR A 75 21.61 0.26 -1.66
N LYS A 76 22.62 -0.58 -1.90
CA LYS A 76 22.46 -2.03 -1.78
C LYS A 76 22.42 -2.43 -0.30
N PRO A 77 21.76 -3.53 0.06
CA PRO A 77 21.70 -3.99 1.45
C PRO A 77 23.07 -4.12 2.14
N GLN A 78 24.09 -4.57 1.41
CA GLN A 78 25.44 -4.76 1.95
C GLN A 78 26.21 -3.45 2.16
N ASP A 79 25.80 -2.40 1.46
CA ASP A 79 26.43 -1.07 1.50
C ASP A 79 25.67 -0.14 2.48
N ALA A 80 24.62 -0.63 3.12
CA ALA A 80 23.79 0.16 4.03
C ALA A 80 24.47 0.37 5.38
N GLU A 81 24.67 1.64 5.73
CA GLU A 81 25.15 2.03 7.06
C GLU A 81 24.00 1.99 8.08
N LYS A 82 24.28 1.40 9.24
CA LYS A 82 23.31 1.16 10.31
C LYS A 82 23.85 1.73 11.61
N ASP A 83 23.00 2.43 12.35
CA ASP A 83 23.23 2.77 13.75
C ASP A 83 23.01 1.53 14.62
N ASP A 84 24.11 0.94 15.13
CA ASP A 84 24.09 -0.28 15.94
C ASP A 84 23.38 -0.09 17.29
N GLU A 85 23.39 1.11 17.86
CA GLU A 85 22.69 1.41 19.12
C GLU A 85 21.18 1.42 18.89
N LEU A 86 20.71 2.12 17.85
CA LEU A 86 19.31 2.12 17.46
C LEU A 86 18.86 0.73 17.02
N LEU A 87 19.69 0.00 16.27
CA LEU A 87 19.40 -1.36 15.85
C LEU A 87 19.23 -2.30 17.05
N GLY A 88 20.06 -2.14 18.08
CA GLY A 88 19.95 -2.88 19.34
C GLY A 88 18.76 -2.48 20.21
N SER A 89 18.09 -1.37 19.90
CA SER A 89 16.98 -0.87 20.69
C SER A 89 15.78 -1.82 20.67
N LYS A 90 15.06 -1.87 21.80
CA LYS A 90 13.86 -2.71 21.93
C LYS A 90 12.79 -2.38 20.88
N ALA A 91 12.60 -1.10 20.58
CA ALA A 91 11.60 -0.66 19.61
C ALA A 91 11.89 -1.19 18.20
N VAL A 92 13.15 -1.09 17.74
CA VAL A 92 13.55 -1.61 16.43
C VAL A 92 13.49 -3.13 16.39
N GLN A 93 13.93 -3.83 17.44
CA GLN A 93 13.88 -5.29 17.50
C GLN A 93 12.43 -5.82 17.52
N ASP A 94 11.54 -5.18 18.28
CA ASP A 94 10.11 -5.51 18.28
C ASP A 94 9.49 -5.24 16.90
N GLY A 95 9.82 -4.12 16.25
CA GLY A 95 9.41 -3.81 14.88
C GLY A 95 9.91 -4.84 13.86
N LEU A 96 11.17 -5.25 13.91
CA LEU A 96 11.73 -6.28 13.04
C LEU A 96 11.03 -7.63 13.22
N SER A 97 10.71 -7.99 14.46
CA SER A 97 9.92 -9.18 14.77
C SER A 97 8.52 -9.09 14.15
N ALA A 98 7.86 -7.92 14.26
CA ALA A 98 6.57 -7.67 13.65
C ALA A 98 6.62 -7.79 12.11
N ILE A 99 7.62 -7.17 11.45
CA ILE A 99 7.80 -7.28 9.98
C ILE A 99 7.99 -8.73 9.53
N LYS A 100 8.83 -9.51 10.24
CA LYS A 100 9.00 -10.95 9.96
C LYS A 100 7.70 -11.72 10.14
N LYS A 101 6.89 -11.34 11.14
CA LYS A 101 5.57 -11.94 11.37
C LYS A 101 4.57 -11.57 10.27
N TYR A 102 4.50 -10.32 9.83
CA TYR A 102 3.65 -9.90 8.70
C TYR A 102 3.97 -10.69 7.44
N ARG A 103 5.27 -10.83 7.12
CA ARG A 103 5.72 -11.67 5.99
C ARG A 103 5.26 -13.13 6.14
N SER A 104 5.43 -13.70 7.33
CA SER A 104 5.00 -15.07 7.62
C SER A 104 3.49 -15.24 7.50
N SER A 105 2.70 -14.26 7.96
CA SER A 105 1.24 -14.23 7.79
C SER A 105 0.84 -14.16 6.33
N ALA A 106 1.54 -13.38 5.49
CA ALA A 106 1.30 -13.32 4.05
C ALA A 106 1.50 -14.68 3.38
N ALA A 107 2.61 -15.36 3.71
CA ALA A 107 2.89 -16.70 3.21
C ALA A 107 1.82 -17.71 3.65
N ALA A 108 1.44 -17.69 4.93
CA ALA A 108 0.40 -18.56 5.48
C ALA A 108 -0.97 -18.32 4.81
N LEU A 109 -1.33 -17.07 4.57
CA LEU A 109 -2.57 -16.70 3.89
C LEU A 109 -2.55 -17.10 2.42
N SER A 110 -1.42 -16.96 1.73
CA SER A 110 -1.22 -17.46 0.36
C SER A 110 -1.45 -18.97 0.29
N SER A 111 -0.86 -19.73 1.22
CA SER A 111 -1.05 -21.19 1.27
C SER A 111 -2.49 -21.60 1.62
N GLN A 112 -3.23 -20.79 2.39
CA GLN A 112 -4.66 -21.01 2.63
C GLN A 112 -5.48 -20.74 1.36
N PHE A 113 -5.17 -19.65 0.66
CA PHE A 113 -5.83 -19.27 -0.59
C PHE A 113 -5.63 -20.31 -1.70
N GLU A 114 -4.46 -20.94 -1.77
CA GLU A 114 -4.20 -22.04 -2.71
C GLU A 114 -5.08 -23.28 -2.44
N LYS A 115 -5.48 -23.50 -1.19
CA LYS A 115 -6.36 -24.61 -0.80
C LYS A 115 -7.83 -24.28 -1.01
N ASP A 116 -8.21 -23.02 -0.78
CA ASP A 116 -9.56 -22.50 -1.02
C ASP A 116 -9.47 -21.15 -1.74
N THR A 117 -9.53 -21.21 -3.07
CA THR A 117 -9.44 -20.03 -3.92
C THR A 117 -10.70 -19.16 -3.87
N ASN A 118 -11.75 -19.58 -3.18
CA ASN A 118 -13.00 -18.84 -3.00
C ASN A 118 -13.15 -18.25 -1.59
N MET A 119 -12.17 -18.46 -0.70
CA MET A 119 -12.20 -17.89 0.64
C MET A 119 -12.37 -16.37 0.64
N ASN A 120 -13.05 -15.86 1.67
CA ASN A 120 -13.20 -14.42 1.87
C ASN A 120 -11.93 -13.83 2.50
N LEU A 121 -11.02 -13.36 1.65
CA LEU A 121 -9.71 -12.85 2.06
C LEU A 121 -9.76 -11.49 2.78
N ILE A 122 -10.70 -10.60 2.43
CA ILE A 122 -10.66 -9.20 2.89
C ILE A 122 -10.67 -9.05 4.43
N PRO A 123 -11.54 -9.77 5.18
CA PRO A 123 -11.52 -9.69 6.64
C PRO A 123 -10.20 -10.18 7.24
N VAL A 124 -9.59 -11.20 6.64
CA VAL A 124 -8.31 -11.76 7.11
C VAL A 124 -7.17 -10.78 6.81
N ILE A 125 -7.13 -10.22 5.59
CA ILE A 125 -6.14 -9.20 5.20
C ILE A 125 -6.18 -8.01 6.16
N ARG A 126 -7.37 -7.45 6.44
CA ARG A 126 -7.50 -6.27 7.31
C ARG A 126 -7.15 -6.56 8.77
N LYS A 127 -7.30 -7.80 9.21
CA LYS A 127 -6.91 -8.24 10.55
C LYS A 127 -5.40 -8.46 10.66
N ASP A 128 -4.84 -9.18 9.70
CA ASP A 128 -3.44 -9.62 9.75
C ASP A 128 -2.47 -8.50 9.30
N PHE A 129 -2.96 -7.54 8.51
CA PHE A 129 -2.22 -6.36 8.04
C PHE A 129 -2.95 -5.08 8.46
N ASP A 130 -3.02 -4.83 9.77
CA ASP A 130 -3.47 -3.52 10.26
C ASP A 130 -2.55 -2.42 9.68
N PHE A 131 -3.12 -1.57 8.83
CA PHE A 131 -2.34 -0.64 8.02
C PHE A 131 -1.62 0.42 8.86
N SER A 132 -2.19 0.77 10.02
CA SER A 132 -1.59 1.73 10.95
C SER A 132 -0.40 1.10 11.66
N ALA A 133 -0.58 -0.09 12.23
CA ALA A 133 0.47 -0.83 12.90
C ALA A 133 1.62 -1.17 11.94
N LEU A 134 1.31 -1.72 10.77
CA LEU A 134 2.31 -2.05 9.74
C LEU A 134 3.13 -0.84 9.35
N ARG A 135 2.48 0.32 9.09
CA ARG A 135 3.20 1.55 8.74
C ARG A 135 4.11 2.02 9.89
N ASN A 136 3.62 1.96 11.13
CA ASN A 136 4.41 2.38 12.29
C ASN A 136 5.64 1.48 12.45
N ASP A 137 5.47 0.17 12.40
CA ASP A 137 6.58 -0.78 12.51
C ASP A 137 7.59 -0.59 11.38
N LEU A 138 7.12 -0.41 10.14
CA LEU A 138 7.98 -0.11 8.99
C LEU A 138 8.81 1.17 9.18
N ASN A 139 8.17 2.26 9.63
CA ASN A 139 8.87 3.52 9.88
C ASN A 139 9.84 3.42 11.07
N THR A 140 9.50 2.64 12.10
CA THR A 140 10.36 2.42 13.26
C THR A 140 11.64 1.71 12.87
N ILE A 141 11.57 0.65 12.04
CA ILE A 141 12.79 -0.10 11.72
C ILE A 141 13.73 0.69 10.83
N THR A 142 13.23 1.60 9.98
CA THR A 142 14.08 2.38 9.07
C THR A 142 14.81 3.54 9.72
N THR A 143 14.54 3.87 10.99
CA THR A 143 15.27 4.93 11.70
C THR A 143 16.73 4.60 11.96
N VAL A 144 17.13 3.34 11.79
CA VAL A 144 18.52 2.89 11.99
C VAL A 144 19.44 3.28 10.83
N PHE A 145 18.88 3.61 9.68
CA PHE A 145 19.65 3.83 8.47
C PHE A 145 20.09 5.27 8.32
N ASP A 146 21.20 5.50 7.62
CA ASP A 146 21.60 6.83 7.17
C ASP A 146 20.62 7.41 6.13
N ASP A 147 20.70 8.72 5.88
CA ASP A 147 19.77 9.44 4.99
C ASP A 147 19.70 8.82 3.58
N GLN A 148 20.83 8.37 3.04
CA GLN A 148 20.88 7.82 1.69
C GLN A 148 20.19 6.45 1.61
N THR A 149 20.44 5.57 2.60
CA THR A 149 19.74 4.28 2.68
C THR A 149 18.26 4.47 2.95
N GLN A 150 17.88 5.45 3.79
CA GLN A 150 16.48 5.79 4.05
C GLN A 150 15.70 6.11 2.78
N LEU A 151 16.27 6.86 1.82
CA LEU A 151 15.63 7.13 0.52
C LEU A 151 15.27 5.85 -0.24
N THR A 152 16.10 4.81 -0.09
CA THR A 152 15.88 3.51 -0.72
C THR A 152 14.84 2.71 0.06
N THR A 153 14.95 2.62 1.38
CA THR A 153 14.02 1.84 2.21
C THR A 153 12.62 2.46 2.25
N ASP A 154 12.49 3.79 2.16
CA ASP A 154 11.20 4.49 2.03
C ASP A 154 10.44 4.10 0.76
N ARG A 155 11.18 3.76 -0.30
CA ARG A 155 10.59 3.21 -1.52
C ARG A 155 10.06 1.80 -1.27
N ALA A 156 10.82 0.97 -0.56
CA ALA A 156 10.40 -0.37 -0.17
C ALA A 156 9.16 -0.34 0.74
N ILE A 157 9.13 0.55 1.75
CA ILE A 157 7.96 0.77 2.62
C ILE A 157 6.72 1.10 1.78
N ARG A 158 6.84 2.07 0.87
CA ARG A 158 5.72 2.45 -0.02
C ARG A 158 5.27 1.29 -0.90
N ALA A 159 6.20 0.47 -1.39
CA ALA A 159 5.87 -0.71 -2.19
C ALA A 159 5.10 -1.76 -1.36
N ILE A 160 5.53 -2.08 -0.14
CA ILE A 160 4.85 -3.00 0.77
C ILE A 160 3.41 -2.52 1.06
N LEU A 161 3.24 -1.25 1.43
CA LEU A 161 1.93 -0.67 1.73
C LEU A 161 1.00 -0.68 0.50
N TYR A 162 1.56 -0.39 -0.68
CA TYR A 162 0.82 -0.49 -1.94
C TYR A 162 0.41 -1.94 -2.23
N ASP A 163 1.30 -2.90 -2.05
CA ASP A 163 1.04 -4.31 -2.30
C ASP A 163 -0.05 -4.89 -1.39
N VAL A 164 -0.10 -4.49 -0.12
CA VAL A 164 -1.23 -4.86 0.79
C VAL A 164 -2.56 -4.29 0.27
N THR A 165 -2.55 -3.04 -0.19
CA THR A 165 -3.76 -2.40 -0.73
C THR A 165 -4.24 -3.10 -1.99
N GLU A 166 -3.31 -3.43 -2.89
CA GLU A 166 -3.63 -4.11 -4.15
C GLU A 166 -4.02 -5.58 -3.94
N LEU A 167 -3.46 -6.25 -2.93
CA LEU A 167 -3.91 -7.56 -2.50
C LEU A 167 -5.36 -7.53 -2.03
N GLU A 168 -5.75 -6.54 -1.20
CA GLU A 168 -7.15 -6.37 -0.80
C GLU A 168 -8.05 -6.13 -2.03
N ASN A 169 -7.63 -5.25 -2.93
CA ASN A 169 -8.39 -4.92 -4.13
C ASN A 169 -8.57 -6.11 -5.07
N ALA A 170 -7.50 -6.88 -5.31
CA ALA A 170 -7.53 -8.10 -6.12
C ALA A 170 -8.40 -9.19 -5.49
N SER A 171 -8.53 -9.19 -4.16
CA SER A 171 -9.30 -10.18 -3.40
C SER A 171 -10.81 -10.00 -3.50
N ARG A 172 -11.29 -8.87 -4.02
CA ARG A 172 -12.73 -8.54 -4.13
C ARG A 172 -13.45 -9.51 -5.09
N ILE A 173 -14.50 -10.15 -4.57
CA ILE A 173 -15.50 -10.86 -5.38
C ILE A 173 -16.63 -9.86 -5.67
N LYS A 174 -16.96 -9.64 -6.94
CA LYS A 174 -18.00 -8.66 -7.31
C LYS A 174 -19.38 -9.21 -7.01
N LYS A 175 -20.36 -8.31 -6.85
CA LYS A 175 -21.77 -8.69 -6.64
C LYS A 175 -22.23 -9.58 -7.80
N GLY A 176 -22.80 -10.74 -7.45
CA GLY A 176 -23.29 -11.74 -8.41
C GLY A 176 -22.23 -12.74 -8.88
N GLU A 177 -20.97 -12.60 -8.45
CA GLU A 177 -19.95 -13.63 -8.65
C GLU A 177 -19.95 -14.57 -7.44
N THR A 178 -19.96 -15.87 -7.70
CA THR A 178 -19.86 -16.91 -6.68
C THR A 178 -18.44 -17.44 -6.53
N GLU A 179 -17.62 -17.33 -7.58
CA GLU A 179 -16.29 -17.91 -7.65
C GLU A 179 -15.27 -16.99 -8.34
N ARG A 180 -14.00 -17.15 -8.00
CA ARG A 180 -12.89 -16.48 -8.69
C ARG A 180 -12.56 -17.22 -9.99
N THR A 181 -12.42 -16.46 -11.08
CA THR A 181 -11.90 -17.00 -12.34
C THR A 181 -10.40 -17.29 -12.22
N PRO A 182 -9.82 -18.15 -13.09
CA PRO A 182 -8.37 -18.42 -13.08
C PRO A 182 -7.52 -17.14 -13.17
N LYS A 183 -7.98 -16.16 -13.95
CA LYS A 183 -7.31 -14.85 -14.06
C LYS A 183 -7.30 -14.07 -12.73
N LYS A 184 -8.38 -14.15 -11.94
CA LYS A 184 -8.45 -13.49 -10.63
C LYS A 184 -7.59 -14.22 -9.60
N ILE A 185 -7.59 -15.56 -9.62
CA ILE A 185 -6.73 -16.38 -8.76
C ILE A 185 -5.26 -16.01 -9.01
N ALA A 186 -4.84 -16.00 -10.28
CA ALA A 186 -3.49 -15.61 -10.66
C ALA A 186 -3.16 -14.15 -10.25
N ASN A 187 -4.13 -13.23 -10.32
CA ASN A 187 -3.92 -11.85 -9.88
C ASN A 187 -3.74 -11.73 -8.36
N VAL A 188 -4.47 -12.49 -7.56
CA VAL A 188 -4.29 -12.54 -6.10
C VAL A 188 -2.92 -13.15 -5.76
N GLN A 189 -2.57 -14.28 -6.38
CA GLN A 189 -1.27 -14.93 -6.19
C GLN A 189 -0.09 -14.02 -6.57
N LYS A 190 -0.24 -13.23 -7.64
CA LYS A 190 0.75 -12.21 -8.02
C LYS A 190 1.01 -11.23 -6.88
N TRP A 191 -0.03 -10.73 -6.21
CA TRP A 191 0.14 -9.77 -5.12
C TRP A 191 0.73 -10.40 -3.87
N PHE A 192 0.40 -11.66 -3.55
CA PHE A 192 1.12 -12.40 -2.50
C PHE A 192 2.62 -12.53 -2.80
N ALA A 193 2.97 -12.89 -4.03
CA ALA A 193 4.35 -13.04 -4.45
C ALA A 193 5.13 -11.71 -4.41
N LYS A 194 4.52 -10.60 -4.86
CA LYS A 194 5.15 -9.29 -4.75
C LYS A 194 5.31 -8.85 -3.29
N LEU A 195 4.29 -9.04 -2.46
CA LEU A 195 4.32 -8.68 -1.04
C LEU A 195 5.43 -9.44 -0.30
N ASP A 196 5.57 -10.76 -0.52
CA ASP A 196 6.67 -11.54 0.06
C ASP A 196 8.03 -11.02 -0.41
N LYS A 197 8.16 -10.73 -1.71
CA LYS A 197 9.39 -10.19 -2.27
C LYS A 197 9.74 -8.83 -1.65
N ASP A 198 8.81 -7.90 -1.55
CA ASP A 198 9.09 -6.56 -1.05
C ASP A 198 9.43 -6.60 0.45
N PHE A 199 8.80 -7.50 1.24
CA PHE A 199 9.25 -7.78 2.61
C PHE A 199 10.65 -8.39 2.66
N ALA A 200 10.97 -9.35 1.78
CA ALA A 200 12.29 -9.99 1.72
C ALA A 200 13.38 -8.98 1.37
N ASP A 201 13.13 -8.13 0.38
CA ASP A 201 14.04 -7.08 -0.07
C ASP A 201 14.33 -6.08 1.06
N LEU A 202 13.30 -5.64 1.80
CA LEU A 202 13.49 -4.76 2.96
C LEU A 202 14.29 -5.44 4.08
N LEU A 203 13.94 -6.70 4.41
CA LEU A 203 14.61 -7.45 5.48
C LEU A 203 16.09 -7.77 5.17
N ALA A 204 16.50 -7.74 3.90
CA ALA A 204 17.89 -7.94 3.50
C ALA A 204 18.83 -6.84 4.03
N TYR A 205 18.33 -5.63 4.28
CA TYR A 205 19.14 -4.53 4.83
C TYR A 205 19.56 -4.76 6.29
N TYR A 206 18.90 -5.67 6.99
CA TYR A 206 19.17 -5.99 8.40
C TYR A 206 19.97 -7.29 8.58
N GLN A 207 20.47 -7.86 7.49
CA GLN A 207 21.33 -9.05 7.52
C GLN A 207 22.82 -8.66 7.57
#